data_AF-A0A507EQ29-F1
#
_entry.id   AF-A0A507EQ29-F1
#
_cell.length_a   1.000
_cell.length_b   1.000
_cell.length_c   1.000
_cell.angle_alpha   90.00
_cell.angle_beta   90.00
_cell.angle_gamma   90.00
#
_symmetry.space_group_name_H-M   'P 1'
#
loop_
_entity.id
_entity.type
_entity.pdbx_description
1 polymer ?
#
loop_
_entity_poly.entity_id
_entity_poly.type
_entity_poly.pdbx_seq_one_letter_code
_entity_poly.pdbx_strand_id
1 'polypeptide(L)'
;MIAQRSVSHLPSSIPSAVSSDTDTDVEEFALAAEGIEAGEDVNDRWVVSSQLASFKNGKPTRGGKRAHHDILHLHHFMHTDSASERVKVLGESVDPDDTLLDTARSTTRETRIIALAKRVRGLNLALERERSCTSALNARIKQLEKDATPNVVKPVNDDTARSNIQIKALKDKLSQTTRKLEEERTQNQNLRNENRLLTKALKQEVGDSVPLSKVLEEKSGWKGRAQQILVLKAKLSEITHTTPPPQPPTNNIRKLETSRRAAHEKVQMELETLREEHASLVKKAEALLARNRTLEKANQTLKTTLSTLLQKTSSSSKLVSVLQTKVASLQAKRDQQPDQDLLSVIEAKDKHILEQAEQINNLQHSSSLILTTPSPTSQHSPASPVVHDITITSLQATLKNLSAENKHLRTLQEDTKARLAHVEEKMCRMEAQLKRANRKNSEQKKTEETDMDRLTCKLDLLRDENEGLKTTLESTRTQHTQETSALYNLLAQTRQAFASDVEKIVKYVQDENE
;
A
#
# COMPACT_ATOMS: atom_id res chain seq x y z
N MET A 1 -10.54 13.47 51.69
CA MET A 1 -10.31 12.77 52.98
C MET A 1 -11.61 12.12 53.41
N ILE A 2 -11.59 10.78 53.50
CA ILE A 2 -12.30 9.93 54.48
C ILE A 2 -13.84 9.92 54.36
N ALA A 3 -14.56 8.82 54.17
CA ALA A 3 -14.36 7.45 54.65
C ALA A 3 -14.93 6.40 53.69
N GLN A 4 -14.28 5.24 53.62
CA GLN A 4 -14.83 4.00 53.07
C GLN A 4 -15.43 3.16 54.20
N ARG A 5 -16.57 2.53 53.90
CA ARG A 5 -17.27 1.56 54.75
C ARG A 5 -17.26 0.21 54.03
N SER A 6 -17.04 -0.82 54.83
CA SER A 6 -16.84 -2.23 54.55
C SER A 6 -18.04 -2.93 53.89
N VAL A 7 -17.83 -4.15 53.36
CA VAL A 7 -18.40 -5.43 53.86
C VAL A 7 -18.41 -6.52 52.74
N SER A 8 -18.10 -7.73 53.22
CA SER A 8 -18.01 -9.10 52.69
C SER A 8 -18.94 -9.62 51.58
N HIS A 9 -18.46 -10.65 50.84
CA HIS A 9 -19.31 -11.72 50.29
C HIS A 9 -18.61 -13.09 50.13
N LEU A 10 -19.36 -14.13 50.54
CA LEU A 10 -19.50 -15.51 50.02
C LEU A 10 -20.98 -15.89 50.32
N PRO A 11 -21.69 -16.84 49.65
CA PRO A 11 -21.21 -18.21 49.36
C PRO A 11 -21.78 -18.98 48.12
N SER A 12 -21.16 -20.14 47.83
CA SER A 12 -21.62 -21.46 47.29
C SER A 12 -22.84 -21.66 46.35
N SER A 13 -22.66 -22.44 45.26
CA SER A 13 -23.17 -23.84 45.07
C SER A 13 -23.03 -24.38 43.61
N ILE A 14 -22.77 -25.69 43.49
CA ILE A 14 -22.67 -26.61 42.32
C ILE A 14 -23.87 -27.61 42.47
N PRO A 15 -24.53 -28.27 41.47
CA PRO A 15 -23.92 -29.24 40.54
C PRO A 15 -24.56 -29.58 39.16
N SER A 16 -23.84 -30.51 38.51
CA SER A 16 -23.72 -31.13 37.17
C SER A 16 -24.88 -31.90 36.46
N ALA A 17 -24.55 -32.27 35.20
CA ALA A 17 -25.00 -33.39 34.33
C ALA A 17 -26.26 -33.14 33.47
N VAL A 18 -26.41 -33.51 32.17
CA VAL A 18 -26.25 -34.78 31.39
C VAL A 18 -26.29 -34.39 29.87
N SER A 19 -25.39 -34.79 28.95
CA SER A 19 -25.31 -35.98 28.05
C SER A 19 -26.40 -36.21 26.96
N SER A 20 -25.97 -36.79 25.83
CA SER A 20 -26.65 -37.46 24.67
C SER A 20 -27.15 -36.56 23.51
N ASP A 21 -26.54 -36.63 22.30
CA ASP A 21 -26.81 -37.53 21.14
C ASP A 21 -28.08 -37.08 20.37
N THR A 22 -28.25 -37.05 19.03
CA THR A 22 -27.77 -37.77 17.84
C THR A 22 -28.13 -36.97 16.56
N ASP A 23 -27.35 -37.17 15.48
CA ASP A 23 -27.71 -37.39 14.06
C ASP A 23 -28.70 -36.52 13.23
N THR A 24 -28.36 -36.47 11.92
CA THR A 24 -29.22 -36.34 10.71
C THR A 24 -29.82 -34.93 10.44
N ASP A 25 -29.69 -34.28 9.27
CA ASP A 25 -29.82 -34.78 7.90
C ASP A 25 -29.01 -34.01 6.84
N VAL A 26 -28.58 -34.77 5.85
CA VAL A 26 -28.08 -34.39 4.52
C VAL A 26 -29.15 -34.82 3.52
N GLU A 27 -29.80 -33.89 2.82
CA GLU A 27 -30.43 -34.06 1.49
C GLU A 27 -30.42 -32.68 0.80
N GLU A 28 -29.59 -32.46 -0.22
CA GLU A 28 -29.86 -32.72 -1.65
C GLU A 28 -30.77 -31.67 -2.29
N PHE A 29 -30.18 -30.76 -3.10
CA PHE A 29 -30.77 -30.30 -4.35
C PHE A 29 -29.64 -29.88 -5.32
N ALA A 30 -29.44 -30.71 -6.34
CA ALA A 30 -28.76 -30.36 -7.58
C ALA A 30 -29.79 -29.80 -8.59
N LEU A 31 -29.26 -29.15 -9.65
CA LEU A 31 -29.93 -28.52 -10.80
C LEU A 31 -30.39 -27.07 -10.52
N ALA A 32 -30.00 -26.02 -11.26
CA ALA A 32 -29.71 -25.95 -12.69
C ALA A 32 -28.59 -24.95 -13.02
N ALA A 33 -27.84 -25.28 -14.06
CA ALA A 33 -26.99 -24.36 -14.80
C ALA A 33 -27.82 -23.64 -15.88
N GLU A 34 -27.59 -22.34 -16.08
CA GLU A 34 -27.49 -21.70 -17.41
C GLU A 34 -27.18 -20.20 -17.27
N GLY A 35 -26.23 -19.71 -18.07
CA GLY A 35 -26.15 -18.31 -18.48
C GLY A 35 -25.11 -17.42 -17.79
N ILE A 36 -23.83 -17.55 -18.14
CA ILE A 36 -22.95 -16.37 -18.23
C ILE A 36 -22.19 -16.42 -19.56
N GLU A 37 -22.56 -15.46 -20.41
CA GLU A 37 -21.96 -15.15 -21.70
C GLU A 37 -20.50 -14.73 -21.58
N ALA A 38 -19.78 -14.99 -22.66
CA ALA A 38 -18.36 -14.74 -22.86
C ALA A 38 -17.98 -13.26 -22.66
N GLY A 39 -17.10 -13.01 -21.69
CA GLY A 39 -16.28 -11.79 -21.65
C GLY A 39 -14.91 -12.08 -22.27
N GLU A 40 -14.74 -11.65 -23.52
CA GLU A 40 -13.45 -11.66 -24.22
C GLU A 40 -12.48 -10.66 -23.56
N ASP A 41 -11.51 -11.17 -22.81
CA ASP A 41 -10.34 -10.41 -22.38
C ASP A 41 -9.35 -10.29 -23.55
N VAL A 42 -9.46 -9.20 -24.31
CA VAL A 42 -8.54 -8.85 -25.38
C VAL A 42 -7.27 -8.20 -24.78
N ASN A 43 -6.25 -9.04 -24.62
CA ASN A 43 -4.87 -8.83 -25.05
C ASN A 43 -4.40 -7.37 -25.27
N ASP A 44 -3.98 -6.68 -24.22
CA ASP A 44 -3.23 -5.42 -24.30
C ASP A 44 -1.77 -5.68 -24.76
N ARG A 45 -1.64 -5.89 -26.07
CA ARG A 45 -0.36 -5.90 -26.77
C ARG A 45 0.00 -4.47 -27.17
N TRP A 46 1.15 -4.02 -26.69
CA TRP A 46 1.88 -2.85 -27.15
C TRP A 46 1.77 -2.63 -28.66
N VAL A 47 1.06 -1.58 -29.07
CA VAL A 47 1.11 -1.04 -30.43
C VAL A 47 1.76 0.34 -30.36
N VAL A 48 3.08 0.35 -30.50
CA VAL A 48 3.80 1.48 -31.08
C VAL A 48 3.46 1.44 -32.57
N SER A 49 2.72 2.43 -33.07
CA SER A 49 2.61 2.65 -34.51
C SER A 49 2.55 4.13 -34.82
N SER A 50 3.74 4.63 -35.17
CA SER A 50 3.97 5.72 -36.09
C SER A 50 3.20 5.47 -37.40
N GLN A 51 2.32 6.39 -37.76
CA GLN A 51 1.87 6.53 -39.15
C GLN A 51 1.99 7.98 -39.55
N LEU A 52 3.12 8.26 -40.21
CA LEU A 52 3.26 9.38 -41.13
C LEU A 52 2.78 8.92 -42.51
N ALA A 53 2.14 9.87 -43.18
CA ALA A 53 1.21 9.70 -44.28
C ALA A 53 1.78 9.14 -45.58
N SER A 54 0.85 8.49 -46.29
CA SER A 54 0.71 8.42 -47.74
C SER A 54 1.29 9.61 -48.50
N PHE A 55 2.24 9.33 -49.38
CA PHE A 55 2.51 10.18 -50.55
C PHE A 55 2.71 9.30 -51.80
N LYS A 56 1.73 9.45 -52.70
CA LYS A 56 1.78 9.37 -54.17
C LYS A 56 2.22 8.06 -54.86
N ASN A 57 1.21 7.48 -55.51
CA ASN A 57 1.30 6.74 -56.76
C ASN A 57 2.08 7.51 -57.84
N GLY A 58 3.08 6.86 -58.44
CA GLY A 58 3.77 7.26 -59.66
C GLY A 58 4.45 6.05 -60.28
N LYS A 59 4.06 5.72 -61.51
CA LYS A 59 4.38 4.49 -62.28
C LYS A 59 5.89 4.25 -62.53
N PRO A 60 6.30 3.02 -62.88
CA PRO A 60 7.69 2.60 -62.99
C PRO A 60 8.28 2.83 -64.39
N THR A 61 9.55 3.22 -64.45
CA THR A 61 10.36 3.17 -65.69
C THR A 61 11.72 2.53 -65.43
N ARG A 62 11.81 1.25 -65.82
CA ARG A 62 12.82 0.64 -66.70
C ARG A 62 14.27 1.18 -66.66
N GLY A 63 15.19 0.30 -66.24
CA GLY A 63 16.48 0.11 -66.92
C GLY A 63 17.73 0.34 -66.07
N GLY A 64 18.71 -0.58 -66.21
CA GLY A 64 20.12 -0.21 -66.10
C GLY A 64 20.95 -0.97 -65.07
N LYS A 65 21.53 -2.10 -65.52
CA LYS A 65 22.63 -2.83 -64.91
C LYS A 65 23.89 -1.95 -64.71
N ARG A 66 24.63 -2.20 -63.62
CA ARG A 66 26.09 -2.52 -63.56
C ARG A 66 26.55 -2.42 -62.11
N ALA A 67 26.89 -3.52 -61.43
CA ALA A 67 28.10 -4.36 -61.58
C ALA A 67 29.21 -3.91 -60.61
N HIS A 68 29.61 -4.85 -59.73
CA HIS A 68 30.99 -5.20 -59.33
C HIS A 68 31.88 -4.07 -58.77
N HIS A 69 32.69 -4.24 -57.73
CA HIS A 69 33.34 -5.40 -57.14
C HIS A 69 34.02 -4.88 -55.85
N ASP A 70 34.01 -5.72 -54.80
CA ASP A 70 35.03 -5.88 -53.74
C ASP A 70 35.25 -4.71 -52.75
N ILE A 71 35.28 -4.95 -51.44
CA ILE A 71 36.17 -5.90 -50.76
C ILE A 71 35.43 -6.63 -49.62
N LEU A 72 35.37 -7.96 -49.75
CA LEU A 72 35.28 -8.92 -48.65
C LEU A 72 36.62 -8.92 -47.89
N HIS A 73 36.61 -8.69 -46.58
CA HIS A 73 37.47 -9.35 -45.59
C HIS A 73 37.17 -8.78 -44.18
N LEU A 74 36.22 -9.40 -43.46
CA LEU A 74 36.40 -9.88 -42.08
C LEU A 74 35.09 -10.52 -41.58
N HIS A 75 34.84 -11.76 -41.98
CA HIS A 75 33.86 -12.63 -41.32
C HIS A 75 34.60 -13.82 -40.71
N HIS A 76 35.22 -13.61 -39.55
CA HIS A 76 35.49 -14.64 -38.53
C HIS A 76 36.27 -14.04 -37.36
N PHE A 77 35.58 -13.50 -36.34
CA PHE A 77 35.98 -13.68 -34.94
C PHE A 77 34.92 -13.11 -33.99
N MET A 78 34.53 -13.92 -32.99
CA MET A 78 33.70 -13.59 -31.81
C MET A 78 32.17 -13.48 -32.03
N HIS A 79 31.57 -14.58 -32.45
CA HIS A 79 30.20 -14.89 -32.03
C HIS A 79 30.22 -15.40 -30.57
N THR A 80 29.53 -14.64 -29.71
CA THR A 80 28.56 -15.16 -28.73
C THR A 80 28.95 -16.37 -27.90
N ASP A 81 29.74 -16.15 -26.86
CA ASP A 81 29.71 -17.00 -25.66
C ASP A 81 29.25 -16.16 -24.46
N SER A 82 28.49 -16.79 -23.55
CA SER A 82 28.19 -16.35 -22.18
C SER A 82 26.83 -15.70 -21.85
N ALA A 83 25.78 -15.80 -22.68
CA ALA A 83 24.42 -15.42 -22.24
C ALA A 83 23.32 -16.47 -22.45
N SER A 84 23.48 -17.42 -23.40
CA SER A 84 22.45 -18.44 -23.68
C SER A 84 22.62 -19.73 -22.85
N GLU A 85 23.82 -19.98 -22.31
CA GLU A 85 24.17 -21.25 -21.68
C GLU A 85 23.90 -21.32 -20.17
N ARG A 86 23.55 -20.19 -19.53
CA ARG A 86 23.17 -20.15 -18.10
C ARG A 86 21.68 -20.27 -17.83
N VAL A 87 20.84 -20.38 -18.86
CA VAL A 87 19.38 -20.55 -18.70
C VAL A 87 18.93 -21.99 -18.98
N LYS A 88 19.85 -22.89 -19.35
CA LYS A 88 19.54 -24.30 -19.67
C LYS A 88 19.87 -25.32 -18.58
N VAL A 89 20.41 -24.91 -17.42
CA VAL A 89 20.89 -25.83 -16.35
C VAL A 89 19.95 -25.88 -15.11
N LEU A 90 18.71 -25.41 -15.20
CA LEU A 90 17.73 -25.56 -14.11
C LEU A 90 16.41 -26.24 -14.55
N GLY A 91 16.47 -27.03 -15.62
CA GLY A 91 15.31 -27.71 -16.21
C GLY A 91 15.32 -29.23 -16.09
N GLU A 92 16.22 -29.84 -15.33
CA GLU A 92 16.38 -31.30 -15.32
C GLU A 92 16.60 -31.84 -13.89
N SER A 93 15.48 -32.06 -13.19
CA SER A 93 15.38 -33.07 -12.13
C SER A 93 13.93 -33.59 -12.13
N VAL A 94 13.71 -34.62 -12.95
CA VAL A 94 12.49 -35.43 -12.96
C VAL A 94 12.78 -36.65 -12.10
N ASP A 95 12.15 -36.72 -10.93
CA ASP A 95 11.93 -38.00 -10.23
C ASP A 95 10.60 -38.58 -10.76
N PRO A 96 10.56 -39.85 -11.22
CA PRO A 96 9.35 -40.50 -11.69
C PRO A 96 8.80 -41.42 -10.60
N ASP A 97 7.87 -40.93 -9.78
CA ASP A 97 6.93 -41.79 -9.05
C ASP A 97 5.76 -40.95 -8.54
N ASP A 98 4.61 -41.05 -9.21
CA ASP A 98 3.32 -41.34 -8.58
C ASP A 98 2.22 -41.37 -9.64
N THR A 99 2.04 -42.56 -10.21
CA THR A 99 0.87 -42.88 -11.03
C THR A 99 -0.16 -43.46 -10.07
N LEU A 100 -1.01 -42.62 -9.48
CA LEU A 100 -2.21 -43.08 -8.76
C LEU A 100 -3.45 -42.28 -9.18
N LEU A 101 -4.11 -42.87 -10.17
CA LEU A 101 -5.55 -42.95 -10.42
C LEU A 101 -6.52 -42.01 -9.68
N ASP A 102 -7.23 -41.24 -10.51
CA ASP A 102 -8.70 -41.23 -10.59
C ASP A 102 -9.51 -40.61 -9.43
N THR A 103 -9.55 -39.27 -9.39
CA THR A 103 -10.63 -38.45 -8.79
C THR A 103 -10.59 -37.01 -9.37
N ALA A 104 -10.56 -36.93 -10.71
CA ALA A 104 -9.86 -35.89 -11.46
C ALA A 104 -10.68 -34.69 -11.98
N ARG A 105 -11.52 -34.01 -11.17
CA ARG A 105 -12.04 -32.67 -11.58
C ARG A 105 -11.95 -31.53 -10.56
N SER A 106 -11.82 -31.79 -9.26
CA SER A 106 -11.68 -30.72 -8.25
C SER A 106 -10.21 -30.39 -7.89
N THR A 107 -9.34 -31.40 -7.88
CA THR A 107 -7.95 -31.31 -7.38
C THR A 107 -6.95 -30.63 -8.33
N THR A 108 -7.26 -30.50 -9.62
CA THR A 108 -6.33 -29.91 -10.62
C THR A 108 -6.25 -28.39 -10.54
N ARG A 109 -7.31 -27.71 -10.07
CA ARG A 109 -7.31 -26.26 -9.90
C ARG A 109 -6.52 -25.84 -8.67
N GLU A 110 -6.71 -26.54 -7.54
CA GLU A 110 -6.00 -26.27 -6.30
C GLU A 110 -4.49 -26.55 -6.41
N THR A 111 -4.12 -27.68 -7.02
CA THR A 111 -2.70 -27.99 -7.28
C THR A 111 -2.04 -26.97 -8.21
N ARG A 112 -2.74 -26.48 -9.25
CA ARG A 112 -2.26 -25.39 -10.11
C ARG A 112 -2.13 -24.06 -9.38
N ILE A 113 -3.09 -23.71 -8.53
CA ILE A 113 -3.03 -22.49 -7.71
C ILE A 113 -1.82 -22.54 -6.78
N ILE A 114 -1.58 -23.67 -6.12
CA ILE A 114 -0.42 -23.86 -5.24
C ILE A 114 0.89 -23.80 -6.03
N ALA A 115 0.97 -24.44 -7.20
CA ALA A 115 2.15 -24.39 -8.06
C ALA A 115 2.44 -22.97 -8.59
N LEU A 116 1.41 -22.23 -9.01
CA LEU A 116 1.53 -20.84 -9.42
C LEU A 116 1.95 -19.94 -8.26
N ALA A 117 1.39 -20.14 -7.06
CA ALA A 117 1.78 -19.40 -5.86
C ALA A 117 3.25 -19.65 -5.48
N LYS A 118 3.72 -20.89 -5.57
CA LYS A 118 5.14 -21.24 -5.36
C LYS A 118 6.03 -20.59 -6.42
N ARG A 119 5.61 -20.59 -7.70
CA ARG A 119 6.33 -19.95 -8.81
C ARG A 119 6.41 -18.42 -8.66
N VAL A 120 5.31 -17.76 -8.27
CA VAL A 120 5.27 -16.32 -8.01
C VAL A 120 6.19 -15.96 -6.84
N ARG A 121 6.20 -16.76 -5.76
CA ARG A 121 7.13 -16.55 -4.64
C ARG A 121 8.59 -16.71 -5.07
N GLY A 122 8.90 -17.70 -5.90
CA GLY A 122 10.24 -17.89 -6.46
C GLY A 122 10.69 -16.71 -7.34
N LEU A 123 9.83 -16.25 -8.24
CA LEU A 123 10.10 -15.10 -9.11
C LEU A 123 10.30 -13.81 -8.31
N ASN A 124 9.51 -13.57 -7.27
CA ASN A 124 9.69 -12.40 -6.39
C ASN A 124 11.02 -12.45 -5.64
N LEU A 125 11.45 -13.62 -5.16
CA LEU A 125 12.76 -13.78 -4.52
C LEU A 125 13.92 -13.59 -5.51
N ALA A 126 13.77 -13.98 -6.78
CA ALA A 126 14.77 -13.71 -7.81
C ALA A 126 14.82 -12.22 -8.16
N LEU A 127 13.66 -11.57 -8.33
CA LEU A 127 13.54 -10.14 -8.59
C LEU A 127 14.21 -9.30 -7.49
N GLU A 128 13.99 -9.63 -6.22
CA GLU A 128 14.62 -8.90 -5.10
C GLU A 128 16.14 -9.10 -5.05
N ARG A 129 16.65 -10.29 -5.39
CA ARG A 129 18.11 -10.52 -5.52
C ARG A 129 18.70 -9.67 -6.66
N GLU A 130 18.05 -9.65 -7.81
CA GLU A 130 18.47 -8.83 -8.96
C GLU A 130 18.43 -7.33 -8.64
N ARG A 131 17.40 -6.87 -7.92
CA ARG A 131 17.31 -5.48 -7.43
C ARG A 131 18.47 -5.13 -6.49
N SER A 132 18.79 -6.00 -5.53
CA SER A 132 19.95 -5.81 -4.65
C SER A 132 21.27 -5.79 -5.43
N CYS A 133 21.45 -6.67 -6.41
CA CYS A 133 22.65 -6.69 -7.26
C CYS A 133 22.77 -5.40 -8.08
N THR A 134 21.68 -4.96 -8.70
CA THR A 134 21.62 -3.72 -9.50
C THR A 134 21.90 -2.49 -8.63
N SER A 135 21.40 -2.46 -7.40
CA SER A 135 21.70 -1.39 -6.44
C SER A 135 23.19 -1.35 -6.06
N ALA A 136 23.80 -2.52 -5.81
CA ALA A 136 25.22 -2.64 -5.50
C ALA A 136 26.11 -2.24 -6.68
N LEU A 137 25.76 -2.64 -7.91
CA LEU A 137 26.46 -2.22 -9.13
C LEU A 137 26.34 -0.71 -9.36
N ASN A 138 25.15 -0.12 -9.16
CA ASN A 138 24.98 1.33 -9.25
C ASN A 138 25.78 2.10 -8.19
N ALA A 139 25.89 1.58 -6.97
CA ALA A 139 26.75 2.16 -5.95
C ALA A 139 28.23 2.10 -6.36
N ARG A 140 28.65 0.99 -6.98
CA ARG A 140 30.02 0.82 -7.50
C ARG A 140 30.31 1.72 -8.69
N ILE A 141 29.35 1.91 -9.60
CA ILE A 141 29.46 2.88 -10.70
C ILE A 141 29.65 4.29 -10.15
N LYS A 142 28.84 4.72 -9.18
CA LYS A 142 28.99 6.04 -8.53
C LYS A 142 30.33 6.21 -7.82
N GLN A 143 30.86 5.15 -7.24
CA GLN A 143 32.17 5.18 -6.60
C GLN A 143 33.28 5.29 -7.65
N LEU A 144 33.19 4.52 -8.75
CA LEU A 144 34.12 4.61 -9.87
C LEU A 144 34.04 5.96 -10.60
N GLU A 145 32.86 6.57 -10.73
CA GLU A 145 32.70 7.94 -11.26
C GLU A 145 33.38 8.98 -10.38
N LYS A 146 33.34 8.79 -9.07
CA LYS A 146 34.02 9.65 -8.10
C LYS A 146 35.54 9.47 -8.15
N ASP A 147 36.00 8.23 -8.28
CA ASP A 147 37.42 7.87 -8.37
C ASP A 147 38.00 8.23 -9.77
N ALA A 148 37.17 8.33 -10.81
CA ALA A 148 37.52 8.78 -12.16
C ALA A 148 37.58 10.32 -12.31
N THR A 149 37.51 11.08 -11.21
CA THR A 149 37.81 12.52 -11.21
C THR A 149 39.20 12.82 -10.63
N PRO A 150 40.31 12.54 -11.33
CA PRO A 150 41.60 13.09 -10.95
C PRO A 150 41.69 14.53 -11.47
N ASN A 151 41.85 15.46 -10.52
CA ASN A 151 42.75 16.61 -10.58
C ASN A 151 43.24 17.03 -11.99
N VAL A 152 42.41 17.71 -12.78
CA VAL A 152 42.87 18.50 -13.93
C VAL A 152 42.99 19.95 -13.46
N VAL A 153 44.23 20.37 -13.28
CA VAL A 153 44.62 21.78 -13.20
C VAL A 153 44.02 22.49 -14.41
N LYS A 154 43.05 23.39 -14.17
CA LYS A 154 42.48 24.22 -15.23
C LYS A 154 43.47 25.34 -15.58
N PRO A 155 44.00 25.40 -16.81
CA PRO A 155 44.44 26.68 -17.33
C PRO A 155 43.20 27.53 -17.63
N VAL A 156 43.28 28.81 -17.31
CA VAL A 156 42.28 29.83 -17.63
C VAL A 156 42.22 29.96 -19.15
N ASN A 157 41.23 29.34 -19.80
CA ASN A 157 40.92 29.58 -21.21
C ASN A 157 39.53 30.20 -21.32
N ASP A 158 39.47 31.50 -21.67
CA ASP A 158 38.25 32.26 -21.97
C ASP A 158 37.32 31.56 -22.98
N ASP A 159 37.87 30.71 -23.84
CA ASP A 159 37.11 29.91 -24.80
C ASP A 159 36.21 28.85 -24.14
N THR A 160 36.59 28.33 -22.96
CA THR A 160 35.75 27.37 -22.23
C THR A 160 34.56 28.08 -21.60
N ALA A 161 34.75 29.29 -21.09
CA ALA A 161 33.67 30.11 -20.54
C ALA A 161 32.71 30.57 -21.65
N ARG A 162 33.24 31.00 -22.81
CA ARG A 162 32.44 31.35 -23.99
C ARG A 162 31.66 30.16 -24.55
N SER A 163 32.30 29.00 -24.65
CA SER A 163 31.65 27.75 -25.07
C SER A 163 30.52 27.36 -24.10
N ASN A 164 30.74 27.45 -22.78
CA ASN A 164 29.70 27.19 -21.78
C ASN A 164 28.51 28.17 -21.86
N ILE A 165 28.76 29.45 -22.14
CA ILE A 165 27.69 30.44 -22.35
C ILE A 165 26.90 30.13 -23.62
N GLN A 166 27.58 29.75 -24.71
CA GLN A 166 26.91 29.34 -25.95
C GLN A 166 26.11 28.05 -25.78
N ILE A 167 26.65 27.04 -25.08
CA ILE A 167 25.94 25.80 -24.76
C ILE A 167 24.68 26.11 -23.93
N LYS A 168 24.78 27.01 -22.94
CA LYS A 168 23.63 27.45 -22.14
C LYS A 168 22.60 28.18 -22.99
N ALA A 169 23.01 29.12 -23.85
CA ALA A 169 22.11 29.84 -24.75
C ALA A 169 21.42 28.89 -25.75
N LEU A 170 22.14 27.90 -26.28
CA LEU A 170 21.58 26.88 -27.17
C LEU A 170 20.62 25.95 -26.42
N LYS A 171 20.92 25.59 -25.17
CA LYS A 171 20.03 24.80 -24.31
C LYS A 171 18.75 25.56 -23.96
N ASP A 172 18.86 26.84 -23.63
CA ASP A 172 17.72 27.70 -23.34
C ASP A 172 16.86 27.89 -24.60
N LYS A 173 17.50 28.11 -25.78
CA LYS A 173 16.80 28.18 -27.06
C LYS A 173 16.11 26.87 -27.42
N LEU A 174 16.74 25.72 -27.17
CA LEU A 174 16.15 24.40 -27.35
C LEU A 174 14.95 24.18 -26.42
N SER A 175 15.05 24.62 -25.17
CA SER A 175 13.93 24.54 -24.22
C SER A 175 12.76 25.42 -24.65
N GLN A 176 13.04 26.63 -25.17
CA GLN A 176 12.05 27.56 -25.66
C GLN A 176 11.35 27.03 -26.92
N THR A 177 12.09 26.46 -27.88
CA THR A 177 11.49 25.87 -29.09
C THR A 177 10.71 24.60 -28.77
N THR A 178 11.16 23.79 -27.81
CA THR A 178 10.43 22.60 -27.34
C THR A 178 9.10 22.99 -26.70
N ARG A 179 9.10 24.02 -25.84
CA ARG A 179 7.87 24.55 -25.24
C ARG A 179 6.90 25.08 -26.30
N LYS A 180 7.38 25.87 -27.26
CA LYS A 180 6.54 26.35 -28.38
C LYS A 180 5.96 25.20 -29.19
N LEU A 181 6.75 24.15 -29.44
CA LEU A 181 6.28 22.96 -30.15
C LEU A 181 5.19 22.22 -29.35
N GLU A 182 5.28 22.17 -28.03
CA GLU A 182 4.23 21.60 -27.16
C GLU A 182 2.96 22.46 -27.16
N GLU A 183 3.10 23.79 -27.10
CA GLU A 183 1.98 24.75 -27.23
C GLU A 183 1.26 24.58 -28.59
N GLU A 184 2.00 24.51 -29.70
CA GLU A 184 1.42 24.28 -31.04
C GLU A 184 0.80 22.88 -31.19
N ARG A 185 1.39 21.85 -30.57
CA ARG A 185 0.82 20.49 -30.55
C ARG A 185 -0.52 20.45 -29.82
N THR A 186 -0.60 21.10 -28.66
CA THR A 186 -1.85 21.19 -27.88
C THR A 186 -2.90 22.01 -28.63
N GLN A 187 -2.52 23.12 -29.25
CA GLN A 187 -3.43 23.90 -30.10
C GLN A 187 -3.96 23.10 -31.29
N ASN A 188 -3.11 22.35 -31.98
CA ASN A 188 -3.53 21.46 -33.07
C ASN A 188 -4.50 20.38 -32.59
N GLN A 189 -4.30 19.85 -31.39
CA GLN A 189 -5.22 18.86 -30.82
C GLN A 189 -6.58 19.48 -30.49
N ASN A 190 -6.61 20.72 -29.98
CA ASN A 190 -7.85 21.46 -29.73
C ASN A 190 -8.61 21.71 -31.04
N LEU A 191 -7.93 22.21 -32.08
CA LEU A 191 -8.54 22.44 -33.40
C LEU A 191 -9.06 21.14 -34.04
N ARG A 192 -8.39 20.00 -33.83
CA ARG A 192 -8.90 18.69 -34.26
C ARG A 192 -10.17 18.29 -33.52
N ASN A 193 -10.23 18.57 -32.21
CA ASN A 193 -11.42 18.29 -31.40
C ASN A 193 -12.60 19.19 -31.81
N GLU A 194 -12.37 20.49 -32.03
CA GLU A 194 -13.38 21.43 -32.54
C GLU A 194 -13.90 20.99 -33.91
N ASN A 195 -13.01 20.60 -34.83
CA ASN A 195 -13.43 20.05 -36.13
C ASN A 195 -14.30 18.80 -35.99
N ARG A 196 -14.00 17.91 -35.04
CA ARG A 196 -14.84 16.74 -34.76
C ARG A 196 -16.21 17.14 -34.20
N LEU A 197 -16.27 18.13 -33.32
CA LEU A 197 -17.52 18.65 -32.77
C LEU A 197 -18.38 19.31 -33.86
N LEU A 198 -17.79 20.17 -34.68
CA LEU A 198 -18.47 20.81 -35.82
C LEU A 198 -18.97 19.75 -36.82
N THR A 199 -18.16 18.73 -37.11
CA THR A 199 -18.56 17.60 -37.94
C THR A 199 -19.76 16.85 -37.35
N LYS A 200 -19.80 16.63 -36.03
CA LYS A 200 -20.93 15.99 -35.34
C LYS A 200 -22.19 16.86 -35.39
N ALA A 201 -22.07 18.16 -35.12
CA ALA A 201 -23.19 19.09 -35.20
C ALA A 201 -23.78 19.12 -36.62
N LEU A 202 -22.93 19.21 -37.64
CA LEU A 202 -23.34 19.13 -39.04
C LEU A 202 -24.01 17.79 -39.36
N LYS A 203 -23.48 16.66 -38.88
CA LYS A 203 -24.14 15.36 -39.06
C LYS A 203 -25.53 15.28 -38.41
N GLN A 204 -25.72 15.89 -37.24
CA GLN A 204 -27.03 15.95 -36.58
C GLN A 204 -28.06 16.76 -37.38
N GLU A 205 -27.62 17.87 -37.98
CA GLU A 205 -28.43 18.73 -38.85
C GLU A 205 -28.73 18.07 -40.21
N VAL A 206 -27.78 17.29 -40.72
CA VAL A 206 -27.90 16.61 -42.01
C VAL A 206 -28.63 15.26 -41.91
N GLY A 207 -28.52 14.59 -40.77
CA GLY A 207 -28.93 13.21 -40.55
C GLY A 207 -27.80 12.22 -40.84
N ASP A 208 -27.77 11.13 -40.07
CA ASP A 208 -26.66 10.15 -40.07
C ASP A 208 -26.50 9.39 -41.40
N SER A 209 -27.50 9.43 -42.29
CA SER A 209 -27.54 8.70 -43.56
C SER A 209 -26.91 9.45 -44.75
N VAL A 210 -26.48 10.71 -44.59
CA VAL A 210 -25.96 11.52 -45.70
C VAL A 210 -24.48 11.88 -45.47
N PRO A 211 -23.58 11.47 -46.39
CA PRO A 211 -22.17 11.87 -46.32
C PRO A 211 -22.02 13.39 -46.44
N LEU A 212 -21.34 14.02 -45.48
CA LEU A 212 -21.07 15.48 -45.51
C LEU A 212 -20.31 15.93 -46.76
N SER A 213 -19.54 15.03 -47.39
CA SER A 213 -18.87 15.28 -48.67
C SER A 213 -19.85 15.58 -49.80
N LYS A 214 -21.03 14.95 -49.80
CA LYS A 214 -22.08 15.21 -50.78
C LYS A 214 -22.81 16.52 -50.50
N VAL A 215 -22.99 16.89 -49.23
CA VAL A 215 -23.64 18.15 -48.83
C VAL A 215 -22.78 19.36 -49.17
N LEU A 216 -21.45 19.23 -49.04
CA LEU A 216 -20.49 20.28 -49.39
C LEU A 216 -20.31 20.44 -50.91
N GLU A 217 -20.82 19.53 -51.72
CA GLU A 217 -20.80 19.65 -53.18
C GLU A 217 -21.93 20.62 -53.60
N GLU A 218 -21.57 21.79 -54.13
CA GLU A 218 -22.47 22.94 -54.41
C GLU A 218 -23.66 22.61 -55.36
N LYS A 219 -23.65 21.45 -56.01
CA LYS A 219 -24.73 20.97 -56.90
C LYS A 219 -25.57 19.84 -56.30
N SER A 220 -25.33 19.47 -55.04
CA SER A 220 -26.21 18.53 -54.35
C SER A 220 -27.52 19.23 -54.02
N GLY A 221 -28.62 18.78 -54.62
CA GLY A 221 -29.98 19.29 -54.33
C GLY A 221 -30.48 18.92 -52.92
N TRP A 222 -29.56 18.77 -51.95
CA TRP A 222 -29.85 18.37 -50.60
C TRP A 222 -30.52 19.53 -49.84
N LYS A 223 -31.70 19.27 -49.28
CA LYS A 223 -32.45 20.23 -48.47
C LYS A 223 -32.29 19.81 -47.01
N GLY A 224 -31.95 20.78 -46.16
CA GLY A 224 -31.74 20.59 -44.72
C GLY A 224 -32.79 19.72 -44.04
N ARG A 225 -32.44 18.91 -43.03
CA ARG A 225 -33.43 18.15 -42.24
C ARG A 225 -34.50 19.07 -41.66
N ALA A 226 -34.11 20.25 -41.17
CA ALA A 226 -35.04 21.27 -40.69
C ALA A 226 -36.03 21.71 -41.78
N GLN A 227 -35.55 21.91 -43.01
CA GLN A 227 -36.40 22.27 -44.15
C GLN A 227 -37.29 21.10 -44.58
N GLN A 228 -36.77 19.87 -44.54
CA GLN A 228 -37.55 18.67 -44.81
C GLN A 228 -38.66 18.49 -43.76
N ILE A 229 -38.37 18.74 -42.48
CA ILE A 229 -39.36 18.75 -41.40
C ILE A 229 -40.42 19.83 -41.65
N LEU A 230 -40.05 21.03 -42.06
CA LEU A 230 -41.01 22.09 -42.39
C LEU A 230 -41.93 21.69 -43.55
N VAL A 231 -41.38 21.12 -44.61
CA VAL A 231 -42.17 20.61 -45.74
C VAL A 231 -43.10 19.48 -45.32
N LEU A 232 -42.61 18.53 -44.50
CA LEU A 232 -43.42 17.43 -43.98
C LEU A 232 -44.52 17.93 -43.04
N LYS A 233 -44.24 18.93 -42.20
CA LYS A 233 -45.23 19.59 -41.34
C LYS A 233 -46.31 20.29 -42.15
N ALA A 234 -45.95 20.99 -43.22
CA ALA A 234 -46.92 21.62 -44.13
C ALA A 234 -47.82 20.58 -44.80
N LYS A 235 -47.23 19.49 -45.31
CA LYS A 235 -48.00 18.36 -45.87
C LYS A 235 -48.87 17.67 -44.83
N LEU A 236 -48.38 17.49 -43.61
CA LEU A 236 -49.18 16.97 -42.50
C LEU A 236 -50.34 17.90 -42.19
N SER A 237 -50.14 19.22 -42.13
CA SER A 237 -51.24 20.17 -41.91
C SER A 237 -52.31 20.09 -43.02
N GLU A 238 -51.89 19.98 -44.27
CA GLU A 238 -52.78 19.83 -45.43
C GLU A 238 -53.56 18.51 -45.41
N ILE A 239 -52.89 17.40 -45.07
CA ILE A 239 -53.53 16.09 -44.91
C ILE A 239 -54.47 16.10 -43.70
N THR A 240 -54.07 16.68 -42.57
CA THR A 240 -54.92 16.77 -41.38
C THR A 240 -56.13 17.67 -41.58
N HIS A 241 -56.05 18.65 -42.49
CA HIS A 241 -57.20 19.46 -42.89
C HIS A 241 -58.16 18.72 -43.84
N THR A 242 -57.69 17.69 -44.54
CA THR A 242 -58.50 16.89 -45.48
C THR A 242 -59.02 15.58 -44.87
N THR A 243 -58.43 15.10 -43.77
CA THR A 243 -58.96 13.98 -42.98
C THR A 243 -59.85 14.47 -41.83
N PRO A 244 -61.01 13.83 -41.58
CA PRO A 244 -61.89 14.20 -40.46
C PRO A 244 -61.14 14.09 -39.11
N PRO A 245 -61.51 14.94 -38.11
CA PRO A 245 -60.76 15.04 -36.86
C PRO A 245 -60.68 13.69 -36.15
N PRO A 246 -59.53 13.37 -35.51
CA PRO A 246 -59.36 12.11 -34.82
C PRO A 246 -60.43 12.00 -33.73
N GLN A 247 -61.21 10.92 -33.80
CA GLN A 247 -62.15 10.52 -32.76
C GLN A 247 -61.45 10.62 -31.39
N PRO A 248 -62.12 11.15 -30.35
CA PRO A 248 -61.51 11.27 -29.03
C PRO A 248 -60.97 9.90 -28.60
N PRO A 249 -59.73 9.82 -28.07
CA PRO A 249 -59.14 8.56 -27.68
C PRO A 249 -60.11 7.85 -26.74
N THR A 250 -60.47 6.62 -27.11
CA THR A 250 -61.39 5.80 -26.34
C THR A 250 -60.92 5.74 -24.89
N ASN A 251 -61.84 5.62 -23.93
CA ASN A 251 -61.50 5.67 -22.50
C ASN A 251 -60.39 4.66 -22.10
N ASN A 252 -60.25 3.56 -22.84
CA ASN A 252 -59.19 2.58 -22.66
C ASN A 252 -57.81 3.12 -23.06
N ILE A 253 -57.70 3.87 -24.16
CA ILE A 253 -56.45 4.51 -24.61
C ILE A 253 -56.01 5.56 -23.58
N ARG A 254 -56.93 6.37 -23.05
CA ARG A 254 -56.61 7.35 -22.00
C ARG A 254 -56.10 6.70 -20.73
N LYS A 255 -56.74 5.62 -20.27
CA LYS A 255 -56.30 4.85 -19.09
C LYS A 255 -54.91 4.21 -19.30
N LEU A 256 -54.65 3.66 -20.48
CA LEU A 256 -53.34 3.13 -20.84
C LEU A 256 -52.27 4.22 -20.89
N GLU A 257 -52.58 5.40 -21.44
CA GLU A 257 -51.65 6.52 -21.45
C GLU A 257 -51.33 7.06 -20.05
N THR A 258 -52.34 7.21 -19.19
CA THR A 258 -52.12 7.67 -17.82
C THR A 258 -51.34 6.64 -17.00
N SER A 259 -51.67 5.35 -17.15
CA SER A 259 -50.92 4.26 -16.53
C SER A 259 -49.46 4.21 -17.02
N ARG A 260 -49.22 4.34 -18.34
CA ARG A 260 -47.87 4.39 -18.91
C ARG A 260 -47.07 5.60 -18.43
N ARG A 261 -47.71 6.78 -18.33
CA ARG A 261 -47.05 7.99 -17.80
C ARG A 261 -46.71 7.83 -16.32
N ALA A 262 -47.62 7.32 -15.51
CA ALA A 262 -47.37 7.05 -14.09
C ALA A 262 -46.24 6.03 -13.89
N ALA A 263 -46.19 4.96 -14.71
CA ALA A 263 -45.10 4.00 -14.67
C ALA A 263 -43.76 4.62 -15.08
N HIS A 264 -43.75 5.45 -16.13
CA HIS A 264 -42.54 6.16 -16.55
C HIS A 264 -42.05 7.14 -15.49
N GLU A 265 -42.95 7.90 -14.86
CA GLU A 265 -42.62 8.84 -13.78
C GLU A 265 -42.06 8.10 -12.55
N LYS A 266 -42.64 6.94 -12.21
CA LYS A 266 -42.14 6.08 -11.15
C LYS A 266 -40.71 5.60 -11.43
N VAL A 267 -40.45 5.04 -12.63
CA VAL A 267 -39.10 4.60 -13.01
C VAL A 267 -38.12 5.77 -13.07
N GLN A 268 -38.57 6.95 -13.50
CA GLN A 268 -37.75 8.14 -13.54
C GLN A 268 -37.35 8.63 -12.14
N MET A 269 -38.29 8.58 -11.18
CA MET A 269 -37.99 8.84 -9.77
C MET A 269 -37.01 7.82 -9.20
N GLU A 270 -37.24 6.52 -9.43
CA GLU A 270 -36.34 5.45 -9.00
C GLU A 270 -34.92 5.66 -9.57
N LEU A 271 -34.80 5.98 -10.87
CA LEU A 271 -33.52 6.30 -11.50
C LEU A 271 -32.80 7.48 -10.83
N GLU A 272 -33.52 8.53 -10.45
CA GLU A 272 -32.92 9.68 -9.80
C GLU A 272 -32.45 9.35 -8.38
N THR A 273 -33.25 8.62 -7.61
CA THR A 273 -32.85 8.14 -6.28
C THR A 273 -31.62 7.24 -6.35
N LEU A 274 -31.56 6.30 -7.30
CA LEU A 274 -30.39 5.45 -7.52
C LEU A 274 -29.14 6.26 -7.92
N ARG A 275 -29.30 7.34 -8.71
CA ARG A 275 -28.17 8.23 -9.05
C ARG A 275 -27.63 8.96 -7.84
N GLU A 276 -28.50 9.48 -6.98
CA GLU A 276 -28.10 10.15 -5.74
C GLU A 276 -27.41 9.17 -4.78
N GLU A 277 -27.94 7.96 -4.65
CA GLU A 277 -27.33 6.90 -3.86
C GLU A 277 -25.94 6.53 -4.38
N HIS A 278 -25.81 6.31 -5.69
CA HIS A 278 -24.53 6.01 -6.33
C HIS A 278 -23.53 7.15 -6.09
N ALA A 279 -23.94 8.41 -6.24
CA ALA A 279 -23.08 9.56 -5.96
C ALA A 279 -22.63 9.61 -4.48
N SER A 280 -23.51 9.24 -3.55
CA SER A 280 -23.18 9.15 -2.12
C SER A 280 -22.18 8.03 -1.82
N LEU A 281 -22.33 6.88 -2.49
CA LEU A 281 -21.44 5.72 -2.35
C LEU A 281 -20.05 6.01 -2.92
N VAL A 282 -19.95 6.69 -4.06
CA VAL A 282 -18.68 7.13 -4.64
C VAL A 282 -17.92 8.03 -3.65
N LYS A 283 -18.58 9.02 -3.05
CA LYS A 283 -17.97 9.89 -2.03
C LYS A 283 -17.47 9.10 -0.82
N LYS A 284 -18.23 8.11 -0.36
CA LYS A 284 -17.81 7.20 0.73
C LYS A 284 -16.59 6.37 0.34
N ALA A 285 -16.57 5.82 -0.88
CA ALA A 285 -15.44 5.06 -1.40
C ALA A 285 -14.17 5.91 -1.51
N GLU A 286 -14.27 7.15 -2.00
CA GLU A 286 -13.15 8.10 -2.06
C GLU A 286 -12.60 8.44 -0.67
N ALA A 287 -13.48 8.66 0.31
CA ALA A 287 -13.08 8.91 1.70
C ALA A 287 -12.36 7.69 2.31
N LEU A 288 -12.87 6.48 2.08
CA LEU A 288 -12.21 5.24 2.52
C LEU A 288 -10.84 5.05 1.86
N LEU A 289 -10.72 5.30 0.56
CA LEU A 289 -9.44 5.26 -0.15
C LEU A 289 -8.43 6.27 0.41
N ALA A 290 -8.87 7.49 0.73
CA ALA A 290 -8.02 8.50 1.35
C ALA A 290 -7.55 8.10 2.76
N ARG A 291 -8.44 7.50 3.56
CA ARG A 291 -8.09 6.93 4.87
C ARG A 291 -7.09 5.81 4.75
N ASN A 292 -7.29 4.88 3.81
CA ASN A 292 -6.40 3.74 3.60
C ASN A 292 -4.99 4.20 3.23
N ARG A 293 -4.86 5.16 2.31
CA ARG A 293 -3.56 5.78 1.96
C ARG A 293 -2.86 6.42 3.16
N THR A 294 -3.62 7.03 4.07
CA THR A 294 -3.07 7.65 5.29
C THR A 294 -2.59 6.59 6.29
N LEU A 295 -3.38 5.53 6.48
CA LEU A 295 -3.02 4.40 7.33
C LEU A 295 -1.80 3.63 6.79
N GLU A 296 -1.71 3.44 5.48
CA GLU A 296 -0.55 2.85 4.82
C GLU A 296 0.73 3.66 5.07
N LYS A 297 0.67 4.99 4.93
CA LYS A 297 1.79 5.88 5.25
C LYS A 297 2.20 5.81 6.72
N ALA A 298 1.23 5.76 7.63
CA ALA A 298 1.49 5.61 9.06
C ALA A 298 2.16 4.26 9.36
N ASN A 299 1.65 3.17 8.77
CA ASN A 299 2.25 1.84 8.88
C ASN A 299 3.68 1.79 8.32
N GLN A 300 3.93 2.45 7.19
CA GLN A 300 5.27 2.52 6.62
C GLN A 300 6.23 3.27 7.56
N THR A 301 5.75 4.35 8.19
CA THR A 301 6.52 5.10 9.19
C THR A 301 6.79 4.26 10.44
N LEU A 302 5.81 3.49 10.92
CA LEU A 302 6.01 2.58 12.06
C LEU A 302 6.99 1.46 11.74
N LYS A 303 6.98 0.93 10.51
CA LYS A 303 7.96 -0.06 10.07
C LYS A 303 9.38 0.51 10.06
N THR A 304 9.57 1.74 9.56
CA THR A 304 10.91 2.37 9.54
C THR A 304 11.41 2.71 10.94
N THR A 305 10.55 3.19 11.84
CA THR A 305 10.92 3.44 13.24
C THR A 305 11.27 2.15 13.96
N LEU A 306 10.48 1.09 13.79
CA LEU A 306 10.75 -0.24 14.36
C LEU A 306 12.08 -0.81 13.84
N SER A 307 12.33 -0.74 12.54
CA SER A 307 13.60 -1.16 11.94
C SER A 307 14.79 -0.40 12.54
N THR A 308 14.64 0.91 12.77
CA THR A 308 15.69 1.74 13.39
C THR A 308 15.94 1.33 14.84
N LEU A 309 14.88 1.04 15.60
CA LEU A 309 14.99 0.56 16.98
C LEU A 309 15.66 -0.81 17.03
N LEU A 310 15.30 -1.74 16.16
CA LEU A 310 15.94 -3.05 16.06
C LEU A 310 17.44 -2.92 15.74
N GLN A 311 17.80 -2.03 14.81
CA GLN A 311 19.21 -1.75 14.52
C GLN A 311 19.94 -1.22 15.75
N LYS A 312 19.34 -0.28 16.50
CA LYS A 312 19.92 0.24 17.75
C LYS A 312 20.08 -0.86 18.79
N THR A 313 19.07 -1.69 19.02
CA THR A 313 19.15 -2.83 19.94
C THR A 313 20.25 -3.82 19.54
N SER A 314 20.40 -4.08 18.25
CA SER A 314 21.48 -4.95 17.75
C SER A 314 22.87 -4.37 18.00
N SER A 315 23.04 -3.06 17.80
CA SER A 315 24.29 -2.35 18.06
C SER A 315 24.60 -2.31 19.56
N SER A 316 23.59 -2.07 20.40
CA SER A 316 23.73 -2.12 21.85
C SER A 316 24.10 -3.52 22.33
N SER A 317 23.47 -4.58 21.79
CA SER A 317 23.81 -5.97 22.11
C SER A 317 25.27 -6.31 21.76
N LYS A 318 25.74 -5.89 20.57
CA LYS A 318 27.16 -6.03 20.17
C LYS A 318 28.07 -5.29 21.15
N LEU A 319 27.71 -4.07 21.53
CA LEU A 319 28.49 -3.30 22.51
C LEU A 319 28.56 -4.00 23.86
N VAL A 320 27.45 -4.53 24.39
CA VAL A 320 27.52 -5.24 25.68
C VAL A 320 28.33 -6.53 25.55
N SER A 321 28.25 -7.24 24.42
CA SER A 321 29.10 -8.42 24.18
C SER A 321 30.59 -8.05 24.20
N VAL A 322 30.99 -6.96 23.51
CA VAL A 322 32.39 -6.50 23.54
C VAL A 322 32.83 -6.11 24.96
N LEU A 323 31.96 -5.41 25.70
CA LEU A 323 32.25 -5.04 27.08
C LEU A 323 32.36 -6.26 28.00
N GLN A 324 31.47 -7.25 27.85
CA GLN A 324 31.51 -8.51 28.58
C GLN A 324 32.81 -9.27 28.29
N THR A 325 33.23 -9.36 27.03
CA THR A 325 34.51 -9.97 26.66
C THR A 325 35.69 -9.22 27.29
N LYS A 326 35.66 -7.89 27.30
CA LYS A 326 36.73 -7.09 27.92
C LYS A 326 36.76 -7.28 29.44
N VAL A 327 35.60 -7.30 30.11
CA VAL A 327 35.49 -7.60 31.54
C VAL A 327 36.03 -8.99 31.84
N ALA A 328 35.63 -10.01 31.09
CA ALA A 328 36.14 -11.37 31.24
C ALA A 328 37.67 -11.44 31.04
N SER A 329 38.21 -10.73 30.05
CA SER A 329 39.67 -10.68 29.83
C SER A 329 40.42 -9.97 30.97
N LEU A 330 39.85 -8.91 31.55
CA LEU A 330 40.44 -8.21 32.69
C LEU A 330 40.34 -9.02 33.97
N GLN A 331 39.23 -9.75 34.17
CA GLN A 331 39.08 -10.71 35.26
C GLN A 331 40.11 -11.83 35.12
N ALA A 332 40.25 -12.42 33.94
CA ALA A 332 41.27 -13.43 33.69
C ALA A 332 42.70 -12.91 33.94
N LYS A 333 43.00 -11.66 33.56
CA LYS A 333 44.30 -11.03 33.88
C LYS A 333 44.49 -10.80 35.38
N ARG A 334 43.44 -10.36 36.09
CA ARG A 334 43.47 -10.22 37.55
C ARG A 334 43.67 -11.56 38.25
N ASP A 335 43.01 -12.61 37.76
CA ASP A 335 43.10 -13.96 38.32
C ASP A 335 44.44 -14.64 37.97
N GLN A 336 45.05 -14.29 36.83
CA GLN A 336 46.43 -14.68 36.44
C GLN A 336 47.52 -13.89 37.17
N GLN A 337 47.18 -12.71 37.70
CA GLN A 337 48.09 -11.84 38.45
C GLN A 337 47.50 -11.59 39.85
N PRO A 338 47.37 -12.64 40.69
CA PRO A 338 46.77 -12.51 42.01
C PRO A 338 47.75 -11.78 42.92
N ASP A 339 47.63 -10.45 43.05
CA ASP A 339 48.33 -9.63 44.06
C ASP A 339 49.76 -10.12 44.36
N GLN A 340 50.52 -10.57 43.37
CA GLN A 340 51.80 -11.25 43.61
C GLN A 340 52.86 -10.21 44.00
N ASP A 341 52.68 -8.98 43.54
CA ASP A 341 53.36 -7.79 44.03
C ASP A 341 52.93 -7.44 45.46
N LEU A 342 51.66 -7.64 45.83
CA LEU A 342 51.19 -7.42 47.21
C LEU A 342 51.71 -8.50 48.16
N LEU A 343 51.71 -9.76 47.73
CA LEU A 343 52.17 -10.91 48.50
C LEU A 343 53.67 -10.87 48.71
N SER A 344 54.45 -10.53 47.67
CA SER A 344 55.90 -10.32 47.81
C SER A 344 56.25 -9.12 48.69
N VAL A 345 55.44 -8.04 48.68
CA VAL A 345 55.60 -6.91 49.59
C VAL A 345 55.24 -7.29 51.04
N ILE A 346 54.22 -8.15 51.24
CA ILE A 346 53.87 -8.67 52.56
C ILE A 346 54.99 -9.59 53.08
N GLU A 347 55.45 -10.54 52.27
CA GLU A 347 56.57 -11.44 52.63
C GLU A 347 57.86 -10.68 52.93
N ALA A 348 58.18 -9.63 52.16
CA ALA A 348 59.33 -8.77 52.43
C ALA A 348 59.19 -7.99 53.75
N LYS A 349 57.97 -7.53 54.07
CA LYS A 349 57.68 -6.86 55.35
C LYS A 349 57.75 -7.82 56.53
N ASP A 350 57.24 -9.04 56.39
CA ASP A 350 57.29 -10.06 57.44
C ASP A 350 58.74 -10.46 57.75
N LYS A 351 59.58 -10.58 56.72
CA LYS A 351 61.03 -10.79 56.90
C LYS A 351 61.69 -9.64 57.65
N HIS A 352 61.37 -8.39 57.30
CA HIS A 352 61.89 -7.21 58.00
C HIS A 352 61.41 -7.13 59.46
N ILE A 353 60.17 -7.53 59.74
CA ILE A 353 59.65 -7.62 61.11
C ILE A 353 60.41 -8.68 61.92
N LEU A 354 60.71 -9.84 61.33
CA LEU A 354 61.54 -10.88 61.96
C LEU A 354 62.96 -10.41 62.25
N GLU A 355 63.62 -9.74 61.31
CA GLU A 355 64.95 -9.15 61.50
C GLU A 355 64.94 -8.07 62.60
N GLN A 356 63.89 -7.24 62.66
CA GLN A 356 63.71 -6.26 63.73
C GLN A 356 63.47 -6.94 65.10
N ALA A 357 62.72 -8.04 65.14
CA ALA A 357 62.48 -8.80 66.37
C ALA A 357 63.76 -9.44 66.91
N GLU A 358 64.62 -9.99 66.04
CA GLU A 358 65.96 -10.47 66.42
C GLU A 358 66.86 -9.34 66.93
N GLN A 359 66.85 -8.18 66.28
CA GLN A 359 67.59 -7.01 66.77
C GLN A 359 67.09 -6.57 68.15
N ILE A 360 65.78 -6.55 68.40
CA ILE A 360 65.21 -6.23 69.71
C ILE A 360 65.63 -7.26 70.75
N ASN A 361 65.63 -8.55 70.44
CA ASN A 361 66.03 -9.61 71.36
C ASN A 361 67.53 -9.50 71.71
N ASN A 362 68.38 -9.21 70.73
CA ASN A 362 69.80 -8.92 70.93
C ASN A 362 70.03 -7.66 71.76
N LEU A 363 69.24 -6.60 71.51
CA LEU A 363 69.27 -5.37 72.31
C LEU A 363 68.77 -5.61 73.74
N GLN A 364 67.77 -6.45 73.95
CA GLN A 364 67.30 -6.86 75.29
C GLN A 364 68.35 -7.71 76.03
N HIS A 365 69.07 -8.60 75.34
CA HIS A 365 70.19 -9.34 75.92
C HIS A 365 71.34 -8.38 76.30
N SER A 366 71.64 -7.39 75.46
CA SER A 366 72.64 -6.34 75.79
C SER A 366 72.17 -5.37 76.89
N SER A 367 70.87 -5.09 76.99
CA SER A 367 70.29 -4.20 78.00
C SER A 367 70.07 -4.88 79.35
N SER A 368 70.01 -6.22 79.39
CA SER A 368 69.98 -6.98 80.64
C SER A 368 71.26 -6.84 81.48
N LEU A 369 72.35 -6.33 80.88
CA LEU A 369 73.66 -6.13 81.54
C LEU A 369 73.89 -4.69 82.06
N ILE A 370 72.96 -3.75 81.87
CA ILE A 370 73.14 -2.35 82.30
C ILE A 370 71.88 -1.84 82.99
N LEU A 371 71.75 -2.15 84.28
CA LEU A 371 70.74 -1.56 85.17
C LEU A 371 71.39 -1.15 86.49
N THR A 372 72.04 0.03 86.49
CA THR A 372 72.30 0.79 87.71
C THR A 372 72.29 2.30 87.42
N THR A 373 71.43 3.00 88.17
CA THR A 373 71.42 4.43 88.54
C THR A 373 70.61 5.44 87.70
N PRO A 374 70.04 6.49 88.37
CA PRO A 374 68.81 7.18 87.99
C PRO A 374 68.99 8.62 87.47
N SER A 375 67.91 9.16 86.86
CA SER A 375 67.34 10.54 86.77
C SER A 375 68.13 11.75 87.35
N PRO A 376 67.87 13.05 87.03
CA PRO A 376 66.69 13.63 86.34
C PRO A 376 66.92 14.93 85.47
N THR A 377 65.78 15.50 85.02
CA THR A 377 65.44 16.96 84.92
C THR A 377 65.74 17.81 83.67
N SER A 378 64.63 18.17 82.99
CA SER A 378 64.14 19.53 82.66
C SER A 378 64.92 20.43 81.67
N GLN A 379 64.21 20.99 80.67
CA GLN A 379 63.74 22.39 80.69
C GLN A 379 63.15 22.87 79.34
N HIS A 380 62.14 23.74 79.48
CA HIS A 380 61.42 24.51 78.46
C HIS A 380 62.29 25.52 77.67
N SER A 381 61.95 25.79 76.39
CA SER A 381 62.08 27.12 75.75
C SER A 381 61.53 27.18 74.30
N PRO A 382 61.30 28.39 73.71
CA PRO A 382 60.07 28.74 73.00
C PRO A 382 60.17 28.75 71.46
N ALA A 383 59.01 28.68 70.82
CA ALA A 383 58.84 28.60 69.37
C ALA A 383 59.12 29.92 68.63
N SER A 384 59.76 29.78 67.46
CA SER A 384 60.25 30.83 66.56
C SER A 384 59.15 31.41 65.64
N PRO A 385 59.13 32.73 65.35
CA PRO A 385 58.10 33.41 64.55
C PRO A 385 58.05 33.00 63.07
N VAL A 386 59.10 32.38 62.52
CA VAL A 386 59.18 31.98 61.10
C VAL A 386 58.22 30.85 60.73
N VAL A 387 57.87 29.98 61.70
CA VAL A 387 56.95 28.86 61.47
C VAL A 387 55.51 29.36 61.27
N HIS A 388 55.13 30.46 61.91
CA HIS A 388 53.78 31.03 61.81
C HIS A 388 53.52 31.59 60.40
N ASP A 389 54.46 32.29 59.77
CA ASP A 389 54.28 32.87 58.44
C ASP A 389 54.20 31.81 57.32
N ILE A 390 54.96 30.72 57.44
CA ILE A 390 54.88 29.59 56.51
C ILE A 390 53.51 28.91 56.62
N THR A 391 52.99 28.73 57.83
CA THR A 391 51.64 28.16 58.03
C THR A 391 50.54 29.08 57.51
N ILE A 392 50.62 30.39 57.73
CA ILE A 392 49.63 31.37 57.22
C ILE A 392 49.60 31.38 55.69
N THR A 393 50.76 31.35 55.03
CA THR A 393 50.85 31.33 53.56
C THR A 393 50.27 30.03 52.97
N SER A 394 50.54 28.89 53.61
CA SER A 394 49.95 27.60 53.20
C SER A 394 48.43 27.58 53.35
N LEU A 395 47.91 28.13 54.45
CA LEU A 395 46.46 28.26 54.69
C LEU A 395 45.81 29.20 53.68
N GLN A 396 46.44 30.33 53.36
CA GLN A 396 45.95 31.24 52.31
C GLN A 396 45.90 30.60 50.93
N ALA A 397 46.86 29.73 50.58
CA ALA A 397 46.84 28.96 49.34
C ALA A 397 45.68 27.95 49.32
N THR A 398 45.45 27.22 50.42
CA THR A 398 44.32 26.30 50.54
C THR A 398 42.96 27.02 50.43
N LEU A 399 42.82 28.20 51.05
CA LEU A 399 41.62 29.03 50.95
C LEU A 399 41.35 29.49 49.50
N LYS A 400 42.40 29.87 48.75
CA LYS A 400 42.26 30.24 47.34
C LYS A 400 41.83 29.03 46.48
N ASN A 401 42.39 27.86 46.73
CA ASN A 401 42.02 26.63 46.01
C ASN A 401 40.56 26.25 46.30
N LEU A 402 40.15 26.25 47.57
CA LEU A 402 38.77 25.99 47.97
C LEU A 402 37.79 27.04 47.42
N SER A 403 38.22 28.29 47.29
CA SER A 403 37.42 29.36 46.66
C SER A 403 37.22 29.10 45.15
N ALA A 404 38.27 28.70 44.44
CA ALA A 404 38.21 28.34 43.03
C ALA A 404 37.33 27.09 42.79
N GLU A 405 37.47 26.08 43.64
CA GLU A 405 36.63 24.87 43.61
C GLU A 405 35.16 25.19 43.86
N ASN A 406 34.85 26.02 44.86
CA ASN A 406 33.48 26.49 45.10
C ASN A 406 32.90 27.26 43.90
N LYS A 407 33.71 28.08 43.22
CA LYS A 407 33.28 28.77 42.01
C LYS A 407 32.97 27.78 40.89
N HIS A 408 33.80 26.76 40.71
CA HIS A 408 33.56 25.70 39.72
C HIS A 408 32.29 24.90 40.04
N LEU A 409 32.09 24.49 41.30
CA LEU A 409 30.88 23.79 41.73
C LEU A 409 29.61 24.62 41.48
N ARG A 410 29.64 25.93 41.72
CA ARG A 410 28.52 26.82 41.36
C ARG A 410 28.23 26.85 39.86
N THR A 411 29.27 26.90 39.02
CA THR A 411 29.07 26.86 37.56
C THR A 411 28.48 25.53 37.10
N LEU A 412 28.92 24.41 37.69
CA LEU A 412 28.37 23.09 37.40
C LEU A 412 26.93 22.95 37.90
N GLN A 413 26.62 23.50 39.07
CA GLN A 413 25.25 23.55 39.60
C GLN A 413 24.32 24.35 38.68
N GLU A 414 24.80 25.45 38.09
CA GLU A 414 24.00 26.25 37.17
C GLU A 414 23.80 25.54 35.82
N ASP A 415 24.82 24.89 35.27
CA ASP A 415 24.70 24.08 34.05
C ASP A 415 23.73 22.91 34.24
N THR A 416 23.79 22.23 35.38
CA THR A 416 22.86 21.13 35.70
C THR A 416 21.42 21.60 35.87
N LYS A 417 21.19 22.77 36.51
CA LYS A 417 19.87 23.40 36.56
C LYS A 417 19.34 23.76 35.18
N ALA A 418 20.18 24.35 34.32
CA ALA A 418 19.79 24.68 32.95
C ALA A 418 19.43 23.43 32.13
N ARG A 419 20.18 22.33 32.30
CA ARG A 419 19.87 21.03 31.67
C ARG A 419 18.55 20.45 32.19
N LEU A 420 18.28 20.54 33.49
CA LEU A 420 17.01 20.09 34.06
C LEU A 420 15.83 20.89 33.50
N ALA A 421 15.92 22.22 33.47
CA ALA A 421 14.88 23.08 32.88
C ALA A 421 14.58 22.72 31.41
N HIS A 422 15.62 22.43 30.61
CA HIS A 422 15.44 21.99 29.22
C HIS A 422 14.74 20.63 29.10
N VAL A 423 15.03 19.69 30.02
CA VAL A 423 14.36 18.38 30.06
C VAL A 423 12.89 18.55 30.48
N GLU A 424 12.61 19.38 31.47
CA GLU A 424 11.24 19.71 31.90
C GLU A 424 10.43 20.36 30.77
N GLU A 425 11.02 21.28 30.03
CA GLU A 425 10.37 21.89 28.87
C GLU A 425 10.07 20.85 27.78
N LYS A 426 11.03 19.96 27.50
CA LYS A 426 10.81 18.84 26.56
C LYS A 426 9.71 17.90 27.03
N MET A 427 9.64 17.58 28.32
CA MET A 427 8.56 16.77 28.87
C MET A 427 7.21 17.45 28.68
N CYS A 428 7.09 18.74 29.02
CA CYS A 428 5.85 19.51 28.83
C CYS A 428 5.41 19.53 27.35
N ARG A 429 6.36 19.70 26.41
CA ARG A 429 6.07 19.63 24.96
C ARG A 429 5.58 18.24 24.55
N MET A 430 6.20 17.15 25.03
CA MET A 430 5.76 15.78 24.73
C MET A 430 4.38 15.47 25.32
N GLU A 431 4.10 15.90 26.55
CA GLU A 431 2.79 15.73 27.18
C GLU A 431 1.69 16.47 26.41
N ALA A 432 1.97 17.69 25.95
CA ALA A 432 1.05 18.45 25.12
C ALA A 432 0.77 17.75 23.77
N GLN A 433 1.79 17.14 23.16
CA GLN A 433 1.63 16.34 21.95
C GLN A 433 0.79 15.09 22.21
N LEU A 434 1.04 14.38 23.31
CA LEU A 434 0.27 13.20 23.69
C LEU A 434 -1.21 13.52 23.93
N LYS A 435 -1.49 14.63 24.63
CA LYS A 435 -2.88 15.12 24.83
C LYS A 435 -3.57 15.45 23.51
N ARG A 436 -2.87 16.09 22.55
CA ARG A 436 -3.41 16.37 21.22
C ARG A 436 -3.68 15.10 20.42
N ALA A 437 -2.76 14.13 20.48
CA ALA A 437 -2.94 12.83 19.82
C ALA A 437 -4.15 12.07 20.39
N ASN A 438 -4.32 12.07 21.71
CA ASN A 438 -5.47 11.43 22.36
C ASN A 438 -6.80 12.08 22.00
N ARG A 439 -6.86 13.42 21.90
CA ARG A 439 -8.07 14.12 21.43
C ARG A 439 -8.44 13.70 20.00
N LYS A 440 -7.47 13.73 19.08
CA LYS A 440 -7.67 13.30 17.69
C LYS A 440 -8.14 11.84 17.60
N ASN A 441 -7.55 10.96 18.41
CA ASN A 441 -7.95 9.54 18.43
C ASN A 441 -9.38 9.37 18.98
N SER A 442 -9.77 10.15 19.98
CA SER A 442 -11.15 10.12 20.52
C SER A 442 -12.19 10.66 19.55
N GLU A 443 -11.87 11.71 18.80
CA GLU A 443 -12.74 12.25 17.74
C GLU A 443 -12.87 11.24 16.60
N GLN A 444 -11.76 10.63 16.19
CA GLN A 444 -11.76 9.61 15.15
C GLN A 444 -12.60 8.39 15.55
N LYS A 445 -12.49 7.93 16.80
CA LYS A 445 -13.31 6.83 17.32
C LYS A 445 -14.81 7.17 17.28
N LYS A 446 -15.20 8.39 17.66
CA LYS A 446 -16.60 8.84 17.57
C LYS A 446 -17.10 8.88 16.13
N THR A 447 -16.28 9.36 15.19
CA THR A 447 -16.69 9.36 13.77
C THR A 447 -16.85 7.95 13.23
N GLU A 448 -15.95 7.03 13.60
CA GLU A 448 -16.05 5.62 13.22
C GLU A 448 -17.30 4.95 13.80
N GLU A 449 -17.65 5.25 15.05
CA GLU A 449 -18.89 4.79 15.70
C GLU A 449 -20.13 5.30 14.95
N THR A 450 -20.21 6.59 14.63
CA THR A 450 -21.34 7.15 13.87
C THR A 450 -21.46 6.60 12.45
N ASP A 451 -20.34 6.29 11.80
CA ASP A 451 -20.34 5.69 10.47
C ASP A 451 -20.77 4.21 10.52
N MET A 452 -20.39 3.48 11.58
CA MET A 452 -20.87 2.12 11.82
C MET A 452 -22.39 2.07 12.04
N ASP A 453 -22.95 3.00 12.82
CA ASP A 453 -24.40 3.08 13.03
C ASP A 453 -25.14 3.36 11.72
N ARG A 454 -24.60 4.27 10.88
CA ARG A 454 -25.16 4.58 9.55
C ARG A 454 -25.11 3.39 8.60
N LEU A 455 -24.01 2.63 8.61
CA LEU A 455 -23.87 1.43 7.79
C LEU A 455 -24.83 0.33 8.26
N THR A 456 -25.00 0.18 9.57
CA THR A 456 -25.96 -0.77 10.17
C THR A 456 -27.39 -0.44 9.75
N CYS A 457 -27.81 0.82 9.88
CA CYS A 457 -29.12 1.28 9.42
C CYS A 457 -29.33 1.05 7.91
N LYS A 458 -28.30 1.27 7.07
CA LYS A 458 -28.39 0.98 5.64
C LYS A 458 -28.54 -0.52 5.35
N LEU A 459 -27.86 -1.39 6.10
CA LEU A 459 -27.98 -2.84 5.96
C LEU A 459 -29.39 -3.32 6.32
N ASP A 460 -30.00 -2.76 7.37
CA ASP A 460 -31.36 -3.14 7.78
C ASP A 460 -32.40 -2.72 6.74
N LEU A 461 -32.30 -1.50 6.18
CA LEU A 461 -33.19 -1.08 5.07
C LEU A 461 -33.08 -1.98 3.84
N LEU A 462 -31.85 -2.39 3.47
CA LEU A 462 -31.64 -3.30 2.34
C LEU A 462 -32.15 -4.71 2.64
N ARG A 463 -32.15 -5.16 3.90
CA ARG A 463 -32.77 -6.44 4.28
C ARG A 463 -34.28 -6.37 4.15
N ASP A 464 -34.90 -5.30 4.64
CA ASP A 464 -36.34 -5.09 4.54
C ASP A 464 -36.80 -5.01 3.08
N GLU A 465 -36.04 -4.31 2.22
CA GLU A 465 -36.31 -4.25 0.78
C GLU A 465 -36.18 -5.63 0.13
N ASN A 466 -35.14 -6.40 0.45
CA ASN A 466 -34.97 -7.75 -0.07
C ASN A 466 -36.08 -8.71 0.38
N GLU A 467 -36.54 -8.62 1.63
CA GLU A 467 -37.69 -9.40 2.10
C GLU A 467 -38.99 -8.95 1.41
N GLY A 468 -39.18 -7.65 1.16
CA GLY A 468 -40.29 -7.13 0.36
C GLY A 468 -40.27 -7.65 -1.10
N LEU A 469 -39.10 -7.69 -1.72
CA LEU A 469 -38.93 -8.24 -3.07
C LEU A 469 -39.18 -9.76 -3.10
N LYS A 470 -38.65 -10.49 -2.11
CA LYS A 470 -38.83 -11.93 -1.97
C LYS A 470 -40.30 -12.30 -1.82
N THR A 471 -41.04 -11.62 -0.93
CA THR A 471 -42.49 -11.84 -0.75
C THR A 471 -43.29 -11.53 -2.01
N THR A 472 -42.93 -10.46 -2.74
CA THR A 472 -43.58 -10.13 -4.02
C THR A 472 -43.31 -11.18 -5.09
N LEU A 473 -42.08 -11.70 -5.16
CA LEU A 473 -41.70 -12.76 -6.09
C LEU A 473 -42.42 -14.07 -5.78
N GLU A 474 -42.50 -14.44 -4.49
CA GLU A 474 -43.23 -15.62 -4.01
C GLU A 474 -44.74 -15.53 -4.36
N SER A 475 -45.35 -14.35 -4.14
CA SER A 475 -46.74 -14.09 -4.51
C SER A 475 -46.97 -14.22 -6.03
N THR A 476 -46.08 -13.65 -6.84
CA THR A 476 -46.18 -13.73 -8.31
C THR A 476 -45.99 -15.17 -8.80
N ARG A 477 -45.04 -15.91 -8.21
CA ARG A 477 -44.79 -17.33 -8.52
C ARG A 477 -45.99 -18.20 -8.17
N THR A 478 -46.60 -17.99 -7.01
CA THR A 478 -47.79 -18.75 -6.60
C THR A 478 -48.99 -18.43 -7.49
N GLN A 479 -49.20 -17.16 -7.86
CA GLN A 479 -50.22 -16.76 -8.83
C GLN A 479 -50.03 -17.47 -10.18
N HIS A 480 -48.83 -17.43 -10.77
CA HIS A 480 -48.56 -18.11 -12.05
C HIS A 480 -48.71 -19.63 -11.95
N THR A 481 -48.37 -20.22 -10.81
CA THR A 481 -48.57 -21.66 -10.56
C THR A 481 -50.06 -22.01 -10.54
N GLN A 482 -50.89 -21.16 -9.91
CA GLN A 482 -52.34 -21.32 -9.89
C GLN A 482 -52.95 -21.13 -11.28
N GLU A 483 -52.54 -20.11 -12.03
CA GLU A 483 -52.97 -19.86 -13.41
C GLU A 483 -52.63 -21.04 -14.32
N THR A 484 -51.41 -21.56 -14.23
CA THR A 484 -50.95 -22.72 -15.01
C THR A 484 -51.76 -23.97 -14.65
N SER A 485 -52.03 -24.21 -13.36
CA SER A 485 -52.88 -25.31 -12.89
C SER A 485 -54.31 -25.19 -13.42
N ALA A 486 -54.89 -23.98 -13.39
CA ALA A 486 -56.23 -23.73 -13.93
C ALA A 486 -56.32 -24.00 -15.43
N LEU A 487 -55.33 -23.56 -16.21
CA LEU A 487 -55.24 -23.83 -17.64
C LEU A 487 -55.09 -25.33 -17.94
N TYR A 488 -54.26 -26.03 -17.16
CA TYR A 488 -54.11 -27.48 -17.29
C TYR A 488 -55.42 -28.22 -17.03
N ASN A 489 -56.16 -27.83 -15.99
CA ASN A 489 -57.48 -28.40 -15.68
C ASN A 489 -58.51 -28.13 -16.79
N LEU A 490 -58.54 -26.91 -17.34
CA LEU A 490 -59.42 -26.58 -18.46
C LEU A 490 -59.07 -27.40 -19.72
N LEU A 491 -57.78 -27.60 -20.00
CA LEU A 491 -57.32 -28.44 -21.11
C LEU A 491 -57.72 -29.92 -20.89
N ALA A 492 -57.60 -30.43 -19.66
CA ALA A 492 -58.03 -31.79 -19.32
C ALA A 492 -59.55 -31.96 -19.49
N GLN A 493 -60.35 -31.00 -19.03
CA GLN A 493 -61.81 -31.00 -19.19
C GLN A 493 -62.23 -30.95 -20.66
N THR A 494 -61.62 -30.09 -21.47
CA THR A 494 -61.90 -30.01 -22.91
C THR A 494 -61.52 -31.31 -23.62
N ARG A 495 -60.36 -31.90 -23.30
CA ARG A 495 -59.97 -33.22 -23.82
C ARG A 495 -60.99 -34.30 -23.46
N GLN A 496 -61.49 -34.32 -22.22
CA GLN A 496 -62.51 -35.27 -21.78
C GLN A 496 -63.85 -35.07 -22.50
N ALA A 497 -64.28 -33.81 -22.68
CA ALA A 497 -65.49 -33.49 -23.43
C ALA A 497 -65.39 -33.97 -24.88
N PHE A 498 -64.28 -33.66 -25.57
CA PHE A 498 -64.03 -34.14 -26.93
C PHE A 498 -64.00 -35.67 -27.00
N ALA A 499 -63.35 -36.36 -26.05
CA ALA A 499 -63.33 -37.81 -26.02
C ALA A 499 -64.75 -38.39 -25.89
N SER A 500 -65.59 -37.83 -25.02
CA SER A 500 -66.99 -38.24 -24.87
C SER A 500 -67.81 -38.01 -26.14
N ASP A 501 -67.62 -36.88 -26.83
CA ASP A 501 -68.33 -36.60 -28.07
C ASP A 501 -67.89 -37.52 -29.21
N VAL A 502 -66.60 -37.85 -29.30
CA VAL A 502 -66.08 -38.87 -30.23
C VAL A 502 -66.70 -40.24 -29.94
N GLU A 503 -66.78 -40.66 -28.67
CA GLU A 503 -67.42 -41.93 -28.30
C GLU A 503 -68.91 -41.99 -28.70
N LYS A 504 -69.66 -40.89 -28.54
CA LYS A 504 -71.06 -40.81 -28.98
C LYS A 504 -71.18 -40.96 -30.50
N ILE A 505 -70.30 -40.30 -31.26
CA ILE A 505 -70.28 -40.40 -32.73
C ILE A 505 -69.96 -41.84 -33.15
N VAL A 506 -68.97 -42.48 -32.53
CA VAL A 506 -68.61 -43.88 -32.82
C VAL A 506 -69.78 -44.82 -32.57
N LYS A 507 -70.50 -44.67 -31.44
CA LYS A 507 -71.70 -45.47 -31.16
C LYS A 507 -72.80 -45.26 -32.20
N TYR A 508 -73.09 -44.01 -32.57
CA TYR A 508 -74.10 -43.71 -33.58
C TYR A 508 -73.78 -44.37 -34.94
N VAL A 509 -72.51 -44.34 -35.36
CA VAL A 509 -72.06 -44.99 -36.60
C VAL A 509 -72.11 -46.52 -36.50
N GLN A 510 -71.89 -47.10 -35.31
CA GLN A 510 -72.05 -48.54 -35.11
C GLN A 510 -73.53 -48.94 -35.19
N ASP A 511 -74.43 -48.20 -34.53
CA ASP A 511 -75.87 -48.45 -34.53
C ASP A 511 -76.51 -48.28 -35.92
N GLU A 512 -75.97 -47.43 -36.80
CA GLU A 512 -76.44 -47.29 -38.21
C GLU A 512 -75.99 -48.44 -39.14
N ASN A 513 -74.96 -49.21 -38.77
CA ASN A 513 -74.42 -50.28 -39.59
C ASN A 513 -74.93 -51.69 -39.21
N GLU A 514 -75.68 -51.82 -38.12
CA GLU A 514 -76.42 -53.03 -37.71
C GLU A 514 -77.88 -52.98 -38.18
#